data_AF-A0A7J9KYW5-F1
#
_entry.id   AF-A0A7J9KYW5-F1
#
_cell.length_a   1.000
_cell.length_b   1.000
_cell.length_c   1.000
_cell.angle_alpha   90.00
_cell.angle_beta   90.00
_cell.angle_gamma   90.00
#
_symmetry.space_group_name_H-M   'P 1'
#
loop_
_entity.id
_entity.type
_entity.pdbx_description
1 polymer ?
#
loop_
_entity_poly.entity_id
_entity_poly.type
_entity_poly.pdbx_seq_one_letter_code
_entity_poly.pdbx_strand_id
1 'polypeptide(L)'
;MKPNPEQANLIENICNCKSWDGIIRKLLPKARYIVGICTGVMKHYTAELEFYCKGLLLVSSLYACLKAFCGINVDPLCKPSDISYTFLPNMAYFKFLSMKSECDESIEMKSNDEYFELVDLVNNTD
;
A
#
# COMPACT_ATOMS: atom_id res chain seq x y z
N MET A 1 20.64 -15.28 18.79
CA MET A 1 21.54 -14.33 18.10
C MET A 1 22.98 -14.62 18.51
N LYS A 2 23.95 -14.51 17.59
CA LYS A 2 25.38 -14.63 17.91
C LYS A 2 26.04 -13.25 17.84
N PRO A 3 26.98 -12.90 18.74
CA PRO A 3 27.73 -11.65 18.64
C PRO A 3 28.49 -11.57 17.32
N ASN A 4 28.41 -10.42 16.64
CA ASN A 4 29.20 -10.12 15.45
C ASN A 4 29.69 -8.65 15.51
N PRO A 5 30.84 -8.39 16.15
CA PRO A 5 31.34 -7.03 16.36
C PRO A 5 31.72 -6.33 15.05
N GLU A 6 32.20 -7.06 14.04
CA GLU A 6 32.55 -6.46 12.74
C GLU A 6 31.32 -5.89 12.04
N GLN A 7 30.22 -6.65 12.03
CA GLN A 7 28.96 -6.18 11.47
C GLN A 7 28.37 -5.01 12.27
N ALA A 8 28.49 -5.03 13.60
CA ALA A 8 28.06 -3.93 14.45
C ALA A 8 28.82 -2.64 14.12
N ASN A 9 30.15 -2.70 14.03
CA ASN A 9 31.01 -1.57 13.66
C ASN A 9 30.68 -1.04 12.26
N LEU A 10 30.38 -1.92 11.30
CA LEU A 10 29.97 -1.51 9.95
C LEU A 10 28.64 -0.73 9.97
N ILE A 11 27.64 -1.25 10.68
CA ILE A 11 26.34 -0.58 10.81
C ILE A 11 26.49 0.77 11.51
N GLU A 12 27.25 0.82 12.61
CA GLU A 12 27.55 2.06 13.34
C GLU A 12 28.20 3.10 12.43
N ASN A 13 29.22 2.72 11.67
CA ASN A 13 29.87 3.61 10.71
C ASN A 13 28.92 4.15 9.64
N ILE A 14 27.99 3.31 9.14
CA ILE A 14 26.97 3.73 8.17
C ILE A 14 25.98 4.72 8.81
N CYS A 15 25.51 4.44 10.02
CA CYS A 15 24.52 5.26 10.73
C CYS A 15 25.10 6.59 11.26
N ASN A 16 26.41 6.65 11.51
CA ASN A 16 27.11 7.88 11.90
C ASN A 16 27.28 8.90 10.75
N CYS A 17 26.75 8.63 9.56
CA CYS A 17 26.73 9.59 8.45
C CYS A 17 25.90 10.84 8.80
N LYS A 18 26.40 12.03 8.46
CA LYS A 18 25.69 13.31 8.63
C LYS A 18 24.37 13.41 7.85
N SER A 19 24.25 12.69 6.74
CA SER A 19 23.05 12.60 5.92
C SER A 19 22.68 11.14 5.69
N TRP A 20 21.38 10.86 5.81
CA TRP A 20 20.79 9.54 5.61
C TRP A 20 20.26 9.34 4.19
N ASP A 21 20.63 10.22 3.25
CA ASP A 21 20.38 10.01 1.82
C ASP A 21 20.92 8.63 1.38
N GLY A 22 20.02 7.80 0.85
CA GLY A 22 20.32 6.44 0.41
C GLY A 22 20.71 5.45 1.51
N ILE A 23 20.37 5.72 2.77
CA ILE A 23 20.73 4.87 3.91
C ILE A 23 20.28 3.42 3.72
N ILE A 24 19.11 3.20 3.11
CA ILE A 24 18.56 1.85 2.88
C ILE A 24 19.47 1.05 1.95
N ARG A 25 20.01 1.66 0.90
CA ARG A 25 20.98 1.00 0.01
C ARG A 25 22.31 0.72 0.69
N LYS A 26 22.74 1.58 1.62
CA LYS A 26 24.00 1.37 2.37
C LYS A 26 23.87 0.20 3.35
N LEU A 27 22.76 0.14 4.09
CA LEU A 27 22.48 -0.92 5.06
C LEU A 27 22.13 -2.25 4.37
N LEU A 28 21.38 -2.19 3.27
CA LEU A 28 20.88 -3.35 2.53
C LEU A 28 21.36 -3.30 1.07
N PRO A 29 22.67 -3.49 0.81
CA PRO A 29 23.25 -3.33 -0.53
C PRO A 29 22.70 -4.34 -1.57
N LYS A 30 22.08 -5.44 -1.11
CA LYS A 30 21.46 -6.44 -1.97
C LYS A 30 19.96 -6.20 -2.23
N ALA A 31 19.35 -5.20 -1.59
CA ALA A 31 17.95 -4.87 -1.81
C ALA A 31 17.72 -4.40 -3.26
N ARG A 32 16.66 -4.91 -3.89
CA ARG A 32 16.29 -4.58 -5.27
C ARG A 32 15.13 -3.59 -5.35
N TYR A 33 14.20 -3.70 -4.42
CA TYR A 33 13.00 -2.88 -4.29
C TYR A 33 12.56 -2.89 -2.83
N ILE A 34 11.69 -1.94 -2.48
CA ILE A 34 11.02 -1.88 -1.19
C ILE A 34 9.54 -2.12 -1.42
N VAL A 35 8.95 -3.02 -0.63
CA VAL A 35 7.51 -3.27 -0.67
C VAL A 35 6.84 -2.41 0.39
N GLY A 36 5.86 -1.61 -0.02
CA GLY A 36 5.14 -0.72 0.88
C GLY A 36 3.93 -0.07 0.22
N ILE A 37 3.00 0.41 1.03
CA ILE A 37 1.85 1.18 0.53
C ILE A 37 2.29 2.63 0.32
N CYS A 38 2.27 3.10 -0.92
CA CYS A 38 2.57 4.49 -1.30
C CYS A 38 1.38 5.19 -2.00
N THR A 39 0.19 4.62 -1.91
CA THR A 39 -1.06 5.15 -2.47
C THR A 39 -1.94 5.78 -1.38
N GLY A 40 -3.02 6.46 -1.78
CA GLY A 40 -3.93 7.15 -0.86
C GLY A 40 -3.18 8.18 0.00
N VAL A 41 -3.48 8.20 1.30
CA VAL A 41 -2.83 9.11 2.26
C VAL A 41 -1.32 8.87 2.40
N MET A 42 -0.83 7.68 2.06
CA MET A 42 0.61 7.38 2.15
C MET A 42 1.41 8.06 1.03
N LYS A 43 0.75 8.58 -0.01
CA LYS A 43 1.41 9.26 -1.12
C LYS A 43 2.27 10.45 -0.66
N HIS A 44 1.89 11.10 0.44
CA HIS A 44 2.63 12.22 1.03
C HIS A 44 4.07 11.85 1.46
N TYR A 45 4.32 10.58 1.80
CA TYR A 45 5.65 10.11 2.22
C TYR A 45 6.55 9.68 1.06
N THR A 46 6.05 9.70 -0.18
CA THR A 46 6.80 9.17 -1.35
C THR A 46 8.14 9.89 -1.55
N ALA A 47 8.17 11.22 -1.41
CA ALA A 47 9.40 12.00 -1.56
C ALA A 47 10.46 11.66 -0.49
N GLU A 48 10.02 11.48 0.75
CA GLU A 48 10.88 11.13 1.88
C GLU A 48 11.42 9.69 1.73
N LEU A 49 10.57 8.76 1.28
CA LEU A 49 11.00 7.40 0.95
C LEU A 49 12.05 7.41 -0.16
N GLU A 50 11.86 8.23 -1.19
CA GLU A 50 12.81 8.35 -2.30
C GLU A 50 14.19 8.86 -1.84
N PHE A 51 14.22 9.79 -0.87
CA PHE A 51 15.44 10.25 -0.20
C PHE A 51 16.21 9.11 0.50
N TYR A 52 15.53 8.30 1.33
CA TYR A 52 16.21 7.19 2.02
C TYR A 52 16.57 6.01 1.11
N CYS A 53 15.78 5.80 0.06
CA CYS A 53 15.90 4.67 -0.87
C CYS A 53 16.87 4.93 -2.02
N LYS A 54 17.09 6.20 -2.38
CA LYS A 54 17.96 6.66 -3.47
C LYS A 54 17.74 5.86 -4.76
N GLY A 55 16.51 5.92 -5.26
CA GLY A 55 16.10 5.26 -6.51
C GLY A 55 15.93 3.74 -6.42
N LEU A 56 15.75 3.15 -5.23
CA LEU A 56 15.15 1.81 -5.16
C LEU A 56 13.69 1.91 -5.57
N LEU A 57 13.22 0.92 -6.34
CA LEU A 57 11.82 0.86 -6.74
C LEU A 57 10.92 0.68 -5.51
N LEU A 58 9.89 1.51 -5.39
CA LEU A 58 8.84 1.37 -4.40
C LEU A 58 7.68 0.60 -5.01
N VAL A 59 7.43 -0.61 -4.50
CA VAL A 59 6.41 -1.53 -5.04
C VAL A 59 5.24 -1.59 -4.07
N SER A 60 4.06 -1.18 -4.52
CA SER A 60 2.80 -1.42 -3.82
C SER A 60 2.06 -2.57 -4.47
N SER A 61 2.19 -3.77 -3.92
CA SER A 61 1.71 -4.99 -4.56
C SER A 61 0.23 -5.27 -4.36
N LEU A 62 -0.34 -4.85 -3.22
CA LEU A 62 -1.60 -5.37 -2.72
C LEU A 62 -2.49 -4.23 -2.22
N TYR A 63 -3.77 -4.30 -2.59
CA TYR A 63 -4.84 -3.50 -2.01
C TYR A 63 -5.75 -4.44 -1.21
N ALA A 64 -5.85 -4.18 0.10
CA ALA A 64 -6.58 -5.02 1.02
C ALA A 64 -7.19 -4.20 2.16
N CYS A 65 -8.16 -4.79 2.84
CA CYS A 65 -8.72 -4.31 4.08
C CYS A 65 -8.86 -5.48 5.06
N LEU A 66 -9.36 -5.21 6.26
CA LEU A 66 -9.58 -6.24 7.28
C LEU A 66 -10.50 -7.38 6.80
N LYS A 67 -11.42 -7.08 5.87
CA LYS A 67 -12.44 -8.04 5.39
C LYS A 67 -12.00 -8.85 4.17
N ALA A 68 -11.07 -8.34 3.36
CA ALA A 68 -10.69 -8.99 2.11
C ALA A 68 -9.36 -8.49 1.55
N PHE A 69 -8.67 -9.39 0.84
CA PHE A 69 -7.61 -9.06 -0.10
C PHE A 69 -8.25 -8.67 -1.43
N CYS A 70 -8.47 -7.37 -1.64
CA CYS A 70 -9.32 -6.90 -2.73
C CYS A 70 -8.66 -7.01 -4.11
N GLY A 71 -7.38 -6.64 -4.22
CA GLY A 71 -6.73 -6.56 -5.52
C GLY A 71 -5.22 -6.46 -5.48
N ILE A 72 -4.60 -6.58 -6.65
CA ILE A 72 -3.15 -6.57 -6.82
C ILE A 72 -2.73 -5.53 -7.87
N ASN A 73 -1.52 -5.00 -7.73
CA ASN A 73 -0.91 -4.21 -8.79
C ASN A 73 -0.26 -5.15 -9.82
N VAL A 74 -0.83 -5.20 -11.02
CA VAL A 74 -0.34 -6.04 -12.13
C VAL A 74 0.89 -5.45 -12.83
N ASP A 75 1.16 -4.15 -12.64
CA ASP A 75 2.38 -3.48 -13.10
C ASP A 75 3.20 -3.00 -11.89
N PRO A 76 3.97 -3.90 -11.25
CA PRO A 76 4.72 -3.56 -10.03
C PRO A 76 5.87 -2.58 -10.27
N LEU A 77 6.23 -2.28 -11.52
CA LEU A 77 7.32 -1.37 -11.88
C LEU A 77 6.84 0.05 -12.20
N CYS A 78 5.52 0.30 -12.20
CA CYS A 78 4.97 1.62 -12.44
C CYS A 78 5.40 2.64 -11.37
N LYS A 79 5.27 3.93 -11.72
CA LYS A 79 5.55 5.01 -10.77
C LYS A 79 4.51 4.99 -9.66
N PRO A 80 4.86 5.43 -8.43
CA PRO A 80 3.88 5.54 -7.34
C PRO A 80 2.62 6.35 -7.68
N SER A 81 2.70 7.31 -8.61
CA SER A 81 1.56 8.09 -9.09
C SER A 81 0.60 7.33 -9.99
N ASP A 82 1.05 6.24 -10.60
CA ASP A 82 0.38 5.54 -11.70
C ASP A 82 -0.13 4.16 -11.27
N ILE A 83 0.00 3.83 -9.98
CA ILE A 83 -0.43 2.55 -9.41
C ILE A 83 -1.94 2.38 -9.60
N SER A 84 -2.32 1.25 -10.17
CA SER A 84 -3.69 0.76 -10.21
C SER A 84 -3.76 -0.65 -9.64
N TYR A 85 -4.89 -0.98 -9.01
CA TYR A 85 -5.11 -2.30 -8.44
C TYR A 85 -6.22 -3.01 -9.21
N THR A 86 -5.90 -4.19 -9.74
CA THR A 86 -6.86 -5.09 -10.35
C THR A 86 -7.53 -5.91 -9.26
N PHE A 87 -8.85 -5.77 -9.15
CA PHE A 87 -9.64 -6.54 -8.19
C PHE A 87 -9.65 -8.02 -8.57
N LEU A 88 -9.50 -8.88 -7.58
CA LEU A 88 -9.51 -10.33 -7.75
C LEU A 88 -10.93 -10.84 -7.47
N PRO A 89 -11.73 -11.20 -8.50
CA PRO A 89 -13.16 -11.48 -8.34
C PRO A 89 -13.47 -12.72 -7.49
N ASN A 90 -12.48 -13.58 -7.27
CA ASN A 90 -12.59 -14.76 -6.42
C ASN A 90 -12.33 -14.48 -4.93
N MET A 91 -11.88 -13.26 -4.56
CA MET A 91 -11.57 -12.93 -3.16
C MET A 91 -12.78 -12.47 -2.36
N ALA A 92 -13.73 -11.79 -3.01
CA ALA A 92 -15.01 -11.40 -2.44
C ALA A 92 -15.98 -11.01 -3.57
N TYR A 93 -17.26 -10.88 -3.22
CA TYR A 93 -18.24 -10.28 -4.13
C TYR A 93 -18.22 -8.75 -3.97
N PHE A 94 -17.86 -8.03 -5.03
CA PHE A 94 -17.71 -6.57 -5.02
C PHE A 94 -18.90 -5.88 -5.70
N LYS A 95 -19.48 -4.88 -5.03
CA LYS A 95 -20.44 -3.93 -5.61
C LYS A 95 -19.86 -2.52 -5.53
N PHE A 96 -20.06 -1.72 -6.57
CA PHE A 96 -19.59 -0.34 -6.63
C PHE A 96 -20.79 0.62 -6.72
N LEU A 97 -20.84 1.60 -5.83
CA LEU A 97 -21.80 2.68 -5.90
C LEU A 97 -21.23 3.80 -6.78
N SER A 98 -22.01 4.27 -7.74
CA SER A 98 -21.63 5.40 -8.60
C SER A 98 -21.68 6.69 -7.79
N MET A 99 -20.57 7.42 -7.72
CA MET A 99 -20.56 8.80 -7.24
C MET A 99 -20.91 9.72 -8.39
N LYS A 100 -22.03 10.43 -8.28
CA LYS A 100 -22.33 11.54 -9.19
C LYS A 100 -21.40 12.69 -8.82
N SER A 101 -20.65 13.19 -9.79
CA SER A 101 -20.04 14.51 -9.64
C SER A 101 -21.15 15.53 -9.49
N GLU A 102 -20.95 16.54 -8.65
CA GLU A 102 -21.83 17.72 -8.47
C GLU A 102 -22.12 18.50 -9.77
N CYS A 103 -21.61 18.03 -10.92
CA CYS A 103 -21.86 18.57 -12.25
C CYS A 103 -23.14 18.03 -12.92
N ASP A 104 -23.80 17.01 -12.37
CA ASP A 104 -25.08 16.48 -12.87
C ASP A 104 -26.17 16.58 -11.78
N GLU A 105 -26.73 17.77 -11.63
CA GLU A 105 -28.03 17.98 -10.98
C GLU A 105 -29.14 17.35 -11.83
N SER A 106 -29.33 16.03 -11.75
CA SER A 106 -30.63 15.39 -12.01
C SER A 106 -30.63 13.89 -11.75
N ILE A 107 -30.32 13.44 -10.53
CA ILE A 107 -30.92 12.19 -10.07
C ILE A 107 -31.24 12.35 -8.59
N GLU A 108 -32.54 12.36 -8.29
CA GLU A 108 -33.12 12.25 -6.97
C GLU A 108 -32.28 11.31 -6.08
N MET A 109 -31.69 11.88 -5.03
CA MET A 109 -31.40 11.10 -3.84
C MET A 109 -32.75 10.63 -3.31
N LYS A 110 -33.17 9.44 -3.70
CA LYS A 110 -33.94 8.62 -2.76
C LYS A 110 -32.96 8.23 -1.68
N SER A 111 -32.90 9.07 -0.64
CA SER A 111 -32.44 8.68 0.68
C SER A 111 -33.35 7.55 1.15
N ASN A 112 -33.07 6.33 0.68
CA ASN A 112 -33.45 5.18 1.44
C ASN A 112 -32.45 5.15 2.59
N ASP A 113 -32.90 5.67 3.73
CA ASP A 113 -32.38 5.35 5.06
C ASP A 113 -32.54 3.84 5.33
N GLU A 114 -32.00 3.00 4.43
CA GLU A 114 -31.67 1.63 4.76
C GLU A 114 -30.28 1.70 5.37
N TYR A 115 -30.27 1.91 6.70
CA TYR A 115 -29.40 1.13 7.55
C TYR A 115 -29.39 -0.28 6.95
N PHE A 116 -28.35 -0.62 6.19
CA PHE A 116 -28.15 -1.99 5.75
C PHE A 116 -27.97 -2.79 7.02
N GLU A 117 -29.05 -3.42 7.44
CA GLU A 117 -29.06 -4.44 8.46
C GLU A 117 -27.90 -5.36 8.13
N LEU A 118 -26.91 -5.42 9.02
CA LEU A 118 -25.84 -6.40 8.92
C LEU A 118 -26.54 -7.75 9.01
N VAL A 119 -26.81 -8.34 7.85
CA VAL A 119 -27.25 -9.72 7.79
C VAL A 119 -26.06 -10.53 8.27
N ASP A 120 -26.11 -10.95 9.53
CA ASP A 120 -25.28 -12.04 10.03
C ASP A 120 -25.45 -13.19 9.04
N LEU A 121 -24.35 -13.56 8.37
CA LEU A 121 -24.31 -14.76 7.56
C LEU A 121 -24.29 -15.94 8.53
N VAL A 122 -25.51 -16.30 8.95
CA VAL A 122 -25.99 -17.58 9.44
C VAL A 122 -24.93 -18.68 9.47
N ASN A 123 -24.74 -19.20 10.68
CA ASN A 123 -24.31 -20.56 10.99
C ASN A 123 -24.72 -21.60 9.93
N ASN A 124 -23.82 -22.57 9.70
CA ASN A 124 -23.98 -23.89 9.05
C ASN A 124 -23.07 -23.98 7.83
N THR A 125 -22.10 -24.90 7.75
CA THR A 125 -21.96 -26.26 8.32
C THR A 125 -20.46 -26.55 8.56
N ASP A 126 -20.01 -27.38 9.49
CA ASP A 126 -20.53 -28.68 9.95
C ASP A 126 -20.74 -28.80 11.47
#